data_AF-A0A7Y9HZJ1-F1
#
_entry.id   AF-A0A7Y9HZJ1-F1
#
_cell.length_a   1.000
_cell.length_b   1.000
_cell.length_c   1.000
_cell.angle_alpha   90.00
_cell.angle_beta   90.00
_cell.angle_gamma   90.00
#
_symmetry.space_group_name_H-M   'P 1'
#
loop_
_entity.id
_entity.type
_entity.pdbx_description
1 polymer ?
#
loop_
_entity_poly.entity_id
_entity_poly.type
_entity_poly.pdbx_seq_one_letter_code
_entity_poly.pdbx_strand_id
1 'polypeptide(L)'
;MRTLKLMLAGIALLFASVAANASVKPHTNQVTQTDVVNMYINAITTGNTNNLDKILDNSLQFNTARGENVNTLNKDELVDFIKANTVAGVTVTTDTTVLSEDEGTAKIKVNFKYDGYTRTDILSLDKTNDWKITSVDSSTK
;
A
#
# COMPACT_ATOMS: atom_id res chain seq x y z
N MET A 1 0.50 37.17 -21.25
CA MET A 1 0.87 35.75 -21.05
C MET A 1 0.54 35.39 -19.61
N ARG A 2 -0.48 34.55 -19.38
CA ARG A 2 -0.78 33.98 -18.06
C ARG A 2 -0.59 32.47 -18.19
N THR A 3 0.35 31.96 -17.41
CA THR A 3 0.89 30.61 -17.48
C THR A 3 -0.19 29.56 -17.19
N LEU A 4 -0.14 28.51 -17.99
CA LEU A 4 -1.09 27.40 -18.07
C LEU A 4 -1.11 26.64 -16.75
N LYS A 5 -2.28 26.55 -16.10
CA LYS A 5 -2.52 25.57 -15.03
C LYS A 5 -2.59 24.19 -15.67
N LEU A 6 -1.48 23.44 -15.66
CA LEU A 6 -1.47 22.02 -15.97
C LEU A 6 -2.13 21.27 -14.79
N MET A 7 -3.45 21.11 -14.86
CA MET A 7 -4.13 20.10 -14.07
C MET A 7 -3.86 18.75 -14.74
N LEU A 8 -2.91 17.98 -14.19
CA LEU A 8 -2.76 16.57 -14.56
C LEU A 8 -4.00 15.83 -14.02
N ALA A 9 -4.98 15.60 -14.89
CA ALA A 9 -6.04 14.65 -14.62
C ALA A 9 -5.45 13.23 -14.60
N GLY A 10 -5.80 12.45 -13.59
CA GLY A 10 -5.24 11.13 -13.28
C GLY A 10 -5.27 10.17 -14.46
N ILE A 11 -4.08 9.82 -14.95
CA ILE A 11 -3.88 8.70 -15.85
C ILE A 11 -3.79 7.44 -14.99
N ALA A 12 -4.78 6.55 -15.08
CA ALA A 12 -4.71 5.23 -14.46
C ALA A 12 -3.63 4.39 -15.17
N LEU A 13 -2.41 4.42 -14.66
CA LEU A 13 -1.32 3.54 -15.10
C LEU A 13 -1.42 2.21 -14.34
N LEU A 14 -1.57 1.12 -15.10
CA LEU A 14 -1.53 -0.26 -14.59
C LEU A 14 -0.09 -0.76 -14.68
N PHE A 15 0.60 -0.84 -13.56
CA PHE A 15 1.88 -1.53 -13.46
C PHE A 15 1.64 -2.97 -12.99
N ALA A 16 1.88 -3.95 -13.86
CA ALA A 16 1.94 -5.36 -13.47
C ALA A 16 3.38 -5.69 -13.05
N SER A 17 3.63 -5.88 -11.76
CA SER A 17 4.93 -6.30 -11.24
C SER A 17 4.90 -7.79 -10.89
N VAL A 18 5.79 -8.56 -11.52
CA VAL A 18 6.15 -9.92 -11.08
C VAL A 18 7.19 -9.72 -9.97
N ALA A 19 6.90 -10.12 -8.73
CA ALA A 19 7.79 -9.88 -7.61
C ALA A 19 9.08 -10.73 -7.74
N ALA A 20 10.14 -10.13 -8.26
CA ALA A 20 11.51 -10.63 -8.09
C ALA A 20 12.02 -10.18 -6.71
N ASN A 21 12.50 -11.12 -5.89
CA ASN A 21 13.04 -10.85 -4.55
C ASN A 21 14.31 -10.00 -4.63
N ALA A 22 14.15 -8.67 -4.64
CA ALA A 22 15.23 -7.72 -4.45
C ALA A 22 15.01 -6.98 -3.13
N SER A 23 16.03 -6.99 -2.27
CA SER A 23 16.08 -6.09 -1.11
C SER A 23 16.06 -4.66 -1.64
N VAL A 24 14.91 -3.98 -1.55
CA VAL A 24 14.78 -2.57 -1.96
C VAL A 24 15.66 -1.73 -1.04
N LYS A 25 16.81 -1.30 -1.55
CA LYS A 25 17.67 -0.28 -0.91
C LYS A 25 17.44 1.03 -1.63
N PRO A 26 16.88 2.07 -0.99
CA PRO A 26 16.67 3.34 -1.66
C PRO A 26 18.02 4.00 -1.99
N HIS A 27 18.12 4.58 -3.18
CA HIS A 27 19.32 5.27 -3.70
C HIS A 27 19.51 6.69 -3.10
N THR A 28 18.57 7.13 -2.24
CA THR A 28 18.63 8.37 -1.44
C THR A 28 18.03 8.08 -0.05
N ASN A 29 18.33 8.87 0.98
CA ASN A 29 17.78 8.67 2.32
C ASN A 29 16.26 8.92 2.44
N GLN A 30 15.60 9.46 1.40
CA GLN A 30 14.16 9.69 1.40
C GLN A 30 13.40 8.55 0.71
N VAL A 31 12.41 8.02 1.40
CA VAL A 31 11.51 6.97 0.89
C VAL A 31 10.50 7.62 -0.04
N THR A 32 10.42 7.16 -1.30
CA THR A 32 9.42 7.67 -2.26
C THR A 32 8.04 7.06 -2.02
N GLN A 33 6.98 7.66 -2.58
CA GLN A 33 5.62 7.10 -2.54
C GLN A 33 5.59 5.66 -3.09
N THR A 34 6.28 5.43 -4.21
CA THR A 34 6.42 4.11 -4.82
C THR A 34 7.12 3.12 -3.89
N ASP A 35 8.18 3.56 -3.19
CA ASP A 35 8.87 2.71 -2.22
C ASP A 35 7.97 2.32 -1.05
N VAL A 36 7.16 3.26 -0.54
CA VAL A 36 6.15 2.98 0.51
C VAL A 36 5.18 1.90 0.07
N VAL A 37 4.58 2.04 -1.12
CA VAL A 37 3.63 1.06 -1.66
C VAL A 37 4.29 -0.30 -1.86
N ASN A 38 5.51 -0.33 -2.40
CA ASN A 38 6.24 -1.58 -2.63
C ASN A 38 6.63 -2.28 -1.32
N MET A 39 7.05 -1.52 -0.30
CA MET A 39 7.34 -2.09 1.02
C MET A 39 6.09 -2.63 1.70
N TYR A 40 4.94 -1.94 1.57
CA TYR A 40 3.66 -2.45 2.03
C TYR A 40 3.28 -3.76 1.34
N ILE A 41 3.34 -3.79 0.00
CA ILE A 41 3.07 -5.00 -0.80
C ILE A 41 3.96 -6.15 -0.34
N ASN A 42 5.27 -5.90 -0.24
CA ASN A 42 6.23 -6.91 0.21
C ASN A 42 5.90 -7.44 1.61
N ALA A 43 5.52 -6.58 2.54
CA ALA A 43 5.14 -7.02 3.88
C ALA A 43 3.90 -7.92 3.85
N ILE A 44 2.85 -7.55 3.09
CA ILE A 44 1.64 -8.36 2.96
C ILE A 44 1.92 -9.71 2.28
N THR A 45 2.76 -9.75 1.25
CA THR A 45 2.98 -10.97 0.46
C THR A 45 4.03 -11.91 1.06
N THR A 46 4.96 -11.39 1.87
CA THR A 46 6.08 -12.19 2.40
C THR A 46 6.08 -12.32 3.93
N GLY A 47 5.22 -11.58 4.64
CA GLY A 47 5.27 -11.50 6.09
C GLY A 47 6.44 -10.67 6.63
N ASN A 48 7.28 -10.12 5.76
CA ASN A 48 8.45 -9.35 6.16
C ASN A 48 8.03 -7.96 6.65
N THR A 49 7.93 -7.80 7.96
CA THR A 49 7.55 -6.54 8.60
C THR A 49 8.70 -5.57 8.82
N ASN A 50 9.89 -5.85 8.28
CA ASN A 50 11.03 -4.95 8.42
C ASN A 50 10.73 -3.61 7.77
N ASN A 51 11.05 -2.51 8.45
CA ASN A 51 10.85 -1.13 8.01
C ASN A 51 9.38 -0.68 7.92
N LEU A 52 8.41 -1.46 8.40
CA LEU A 52 7.02 -1.00 8.46
C LEU A 52 6.83 0.23 9.36
N ASP A 53 7.67 0.38 10.39
CA ASP A 53 7.73 1.56 11.25
C ASP A 53 8.02 2.86 10.47
N LYS A 54 8.78 2.76 9.37
CA LYS A 54 9.14 3.90 8.52
C LYS A 54 7.99 4.32 7.61
N ILE A 55 7.19 3.38 7.13
CA ILE A 55 6.16 3.63 6.13
C ILE A 55 4.74 3.73 6.70
N LEU A 56 4.50 3.23 7.91
CA LEU A 56 3.19 3.30 8.58
C LEU A 56 3.15 4.48 9.53
N ASP A 57 2.12 5.32 9.41
CA ASP A 57 1.87 6.39 10.36
C ASP A 57 1.43 5.82 11.72
N ASN A 58 1.71 6.56 12.80
CA ASN A 58 1.31 6.13 14.14
C ASN A 58 -0.21 6.19 14.33
N SER A 59 -0.93 7.01 13.55
CA SER A 59 -2.39 7.04 13.54
C SER A 59 -3.03 6.13 12.49
N LEU A 60 -2.27 5.18 11.92
CA LEU A 60 -2.77 4.25 10.91
C LEU A 60 -4.03 3.54 11.39
N GLN A 61 -5.05 3.49 10.51
CA GLN A 61 -6.19 2.60 10.63
C GLN A 61 -6.24 1.63 9.45
N PHE A 62 -6.21 0.34 9.75
CA PHE A 62 -6.41 -0.73 8.79
C PHE A 62 -7.84 -1.28 8.95
N ASN A 63 -8.72 -0.94 8.02
CA ASN A 63 -10.12 -1.28 8.05
C ASN A 63 -10.37 -2.49 7.15
N THR A 64 -11.03 -3.53 7.67
CA THR A 64 -11.47 -4.69 6.88
C THR A 64 -12.99 -4.78 6.91
N ALA A 65 -13.62 -4.69 5.74
CA ALA A 65 -15.05 -4.89 5.61
C ALA A 65 -15.40 -6.39 5.67
N ARG A 66 -16.33 -6.77 6.55
CA ARG A 66 -16.92 -8.12 6.66
C ARG A 66 -18.44 -8.00 6.75
N GLY A 67 -19.10 -8.00 5.59
CA GLY A 67 -20.53 -7.71 5.51
C GLY A 67 -20.82 -6.28 5.93
N GLU A 68 -21.72 -6.09 6.90
CA GLU A 68 -22.04 -4.77 7.47
C GLU A 68 -21.05 -4.32 8.56
N ASN A 69 -20.16 -5.21 9.02
CA ASN A 69 -19.19 -4.89 10.06
C ASN A 69 -17.87 -4.42 9.46
N VAL A 70 -17.24 -3.45 10.12
CA VAL A 70 -15.86 -3.03 9.85
C VAL A 70 -15.02 -3.41 11.06
N ASN A 71 -13.98 -4.23 10.84
CA ASN A 71 -12.95 -4.48 11.83
C ASN A 71 -11.78 -3.52 11.56
N THR A 72 -11.33 -2.79 12.58
CA THR A 72 -10.24 -1.83 12.46
C THR A 72 -9.06 -2.27 13.32
N LEU A 73 -7.89 -2.40 12.71
CA LEU A 73 -6.63 -2.64 13.39
C LEU A 73 -5.82 -1.34 13.42
N ASN A 74 -5.17 -1.08 14.55
CA ASN A 74 -4.12 -0.07 14.64
C ASN A 74 -2.80 -0.58 14.01
N LYS A 75 -1.76 0.26 14.00
CA LYS A 75 -0.44 -0.07 13.43
C LYS A 75 0.17 -1.34 14.01
N ASP A 76 0.19 -1.50 15.32
CA ASP A 76 0.85 -2.64 15.97
C ASP A 76 0.07 -3.93 15.72
N GLU A 77 -1.27 -3.85 15.79
CA GLU A 77 -2.16 -4.96 15.48
C GLU A 77 -2.04 -5.40 14.02
N LEU A 78 -1.89 -4.45 13.07
CA LEU A 78 -1.62 -4.78 11.67
C LEU A 78 -0.26 -5.48 11.51
N VAL A 79 0.80 -4.97 12.14
CA VAL A 79 2.13 -5.57 12.07
C VAL A 79 2.09 -7.01 12.60
N ASP A 80 1.41 -7.24 13.71
CA ASP A 80 1.27 -8.58 14.29
C ASP A 80 0.39 -9.49 13.43
N PHE A 81 -0.70 -8.95 12.85
CA PHE A 81 -1.50 -9.67 11.87
C PHE A 81 -0.67 -10.14 10.66
N ILE A 82 0.19 -9.27 10.11
CA ILE A 82 1.06 -9.61 8.97
C ILE A 82 2.02 -10.74 9.33
N LYS A 83 2.69 -10.67 10.49
CA LYS A 83 3.59 -11.73 10.95
C LYS A 83 2.86 -13.07 11.09
N ALA A 84 1.66 -13.05 11.68
CA ALA A 84 0.89 -14.25 11.96
C ALA A 84 0.26 -14.90 10.72
N ASN A 85 -0.04 -14.13 9.67
CA ASN A 85 -0.82 -14.59 8.52
C ASN A 85 0.03 -14.79 7.26
N THR A 86 1.32 -15.06 7.42
CA THR A 86 2.21 -15.36 6.30
C THR A 86 1.95 -16.78 5.80
N VAL A 87 1.43 -16.94 4.58
CA VAL A 87 1.22 -18.26 3.98
C VAL A 87 2.36 -18.56 3.02
N ALA A 88 3.34 -19.34 3.49
CA ALA A 88 4.44 -19.79 2.65
C ALA A 88 3.93 -20.64 1.47
N GLY A 89 4.44 -20.38 0.27
CA GLY A 89 4.15 -21.18 -0.93
C GLY A 89 2.88 -20.76 -1.70
N VAL A 90 2.20 -19.68 -1.32
CA VAL A 90 1.08 -19.14 -2.10
C VAL A 90 1.61 -18.14 -3.14
N THR A 91 1.34 -18.42 -4.41
CA THR A 91 1.59 -17.45 -5.49
C THR A 91 0.55 -16.35 -5.42
N VAL A 92 1.02 -15.11 -5.29
CA VAL A 92 0.17 -13.90 -5.32
C VAL A 92 0.63 -12.99 -6.43
N THR A 93 -0.29 -12.57 -7.29
CA THR A 93 -0.03 -11.54 -8.31
C THR A 93 -0.52 -10.20 -7.80
N THR A 94 0.29 -9.16 -7.95
CA THR A 94 -0.05 -7.81 -7.49
C THR A 94 -0.18 -6.84 -8.65
N ASP A 95 -1.21 -6.00 -8.59
CA ASP A 95 -1.32 -4.83 -9.47
C ASP A 95 -1.68 -3.59 -8.65
N THR A 96 -1.16 -2.45 -9.10
CA THR A 96 -1.40 -1.15 -8.47
C THR A 96 -2.11 -0.19 -9.42
N THR A 97 -2.93 0.68 -8.86
CA THR A 97 -3.61 1.75 -9.61
C THR A 97 -3.61 3.01 -8.76
N VAL A 98 -3.08 4.11 -9.30
CA VAL A 98 -3.22 5.43 -8.67
C VAL A 98 -4.66 5.90 -8.84
N LEU A 99 -5.38 6.11 -7.73
CA LEU A 99 -6.75 6.63 -7.73
C LEU A 99 -6.77 8.16 -7.67
N SER A 100 -5.87 8.74 -6.87
CA SER A 100 -5.63 10.18 -6.77
C SER A 100 -4.21 10.44 -6.29
N GLU A 101 -3.62 11.54 -6.73
CA GLU A 101 -2.28 11.95 -6.32
C GLU A 101 -2.15 13.47 -6.44
N ASP A 102 -1.57 14.09 -5.41
CA ASP A 102 -1.11 15.47 -5.41
C ASP A 102 0.25 15.58 -4.69
N GLU A 103 0.74 16.80 -4.44
CA GLU A 103 2.07 17.02 -3.86
C GLU A 103 2.23 16.45 -2.43
N GLY A 104 1.12 16.28 -1.70
CA GLY A 104 1.11 15.94 -0.28
C GLY A 104 0.30 14.69 0.07
N THR A 105 -0.56 14.21 -0.82
CA THR A 105 -1.46 13.09 -0.56
C THR A 105 -1.58 12.17 -1.77
N ALA A 106 -1.85 10.90 -1.52
CA ALA A 106 -2.13 9.93 -2.58
C ALA A 106 -3.12 8.86 -2.11
N LYS A 107 -3.92 8.34 -3.05
CA LYS A 107 -4.71 7.12 -2.85
C LYS A 107 -4.33 6.09 -3.88
N ILE A 108 -3.85 4.94 -3.42
CA ILE A 108 -3.35 3.86 -4.27
C ILE A 108 -4.18 2.61 -4.02
N LYS A 109 -4.80 2.09 -5.06
CA LYS A 109 -5.42 0.77 -5.03
C LYS A 109 -4.36 -0.30 -5.29
N VAL A 110 -4.35 -1.34 -4.48
CA VAL A 110 -3.52 -2.53 -4.64
C VAL A 110 -4.43 -3.74 -4.68
N ASN A 111 -4.32 -4.55 -5.72
CA ASN A 111 -4.99 -5.85 -5.77
C ASN A 111 -3.97 -6.95 -5.50
N PHE A 112 -4.26 -7.80 -4.52
CA PHE A 112 -3.56 -9.05 -4.24
C PHE A 112 -4.42 -10.19 -4.76
N LYS A 113 -4.00 -10.78 -5.88
CA LYS A 113 -4.72 -11.87 -6.55
C LYS A 113 -4.16 -13.20 -6.10
N TYR A 114 -4.98 -13.94 -5.37
CA TYR A 114 -4.73 -15.29 -4.92
C TYR A 114 -5.50 -16.27 -5.80
N ASP A 115 -5.25 -17.58 -5.63
CA ASP A 115 -6.10 -18.58 -6.26
C ASP A 115 -7.51 -18.52 -5.65
N GLY A 116 -8.51 -18.31 -6.50
CA GLY A 116 -9.93 -18.28 -6.12
C GLY A 116 -10.47 -16.97 -5.51
N TYR A 117 -9.63 -15.99 -5.15
CA TYR A 117 -10.11 -14.71 -4.59
C TYR A 117 -9.14 -13.55 -4.82
N THR A 118 -9.66 -12.32 -4.74
CA THR A 118 -8.85 -11.09 -4.76
C THR A 118 -9.10 -10.26 -3.52
N ARG A 119 -8.02 -9.94 -2.81
CA ARG A 119 -8.03 -8.89 -1.79
C ARG A 119 -7.66 -7.57 -2.45
N THR A 120 -8.47 -6.54 -2.24
CA THR A 120 -8.20 -5.17 -2.68
C THR A 120 -8.00 -4.29 -1.47
N ASP A 121 -6.86 -3.61 -1.45
CA ASP A 121 -6.54 -2.59 -0.46
C ASP A 121 -6.51 -1.22 -1.14
N ILE A 122 -7.16 -0.22 -0.54
CA ILE A 122 -7.01 1.19 -0.91
C ILE A 122 -6.15 1.84 0.16
N LEU A 123 -4.94 2.22 -0.20
CA LEU A 123 -3.98 2.88 0.66
C LEU A 123 -4.20 4.40 0.55
N SER A 124 -4.40 5.08 1.68
CA SER A 124 -4.27 6.53 1.78
C SER A 124 -2.87 6.86 2.30
N LEU A 125 -2.16 7.73 1.59
CA LEU A 125 -0.81 8.15 1.94
C LEU A 125 -0.78 9.67 2.10
N ASP A 126 -0.04 10.13 3.10
CA ASP A 126 0.23 11.55 3.34
C ASP A 126 1.74 11.80 3.47
N LYS A 127 2.16 12.98 3.00
CA LYS A 127 3.54 13.46 3.04
C LYS A 127 3.63 14.69 3.95
N THR A 128 3.61 14.46 5.26
CA THR A 128 3.89 15.54 6.23
C THR A 128 5.37 15.90 6.25
N ASN A 129 6.22 14.89 6.45
CA ASN A 129 7.69 15.02 6.38
C ASN A 129 8.25 14.00 5.40
N ASP A 130 7.77 12.75 5.50
CA ASP A 130 8.00 11.65 4.58
C ASP A 130 6.66 11.03 4.20
N TRP A 131 6.63 10.28 3.10
CA TRP A 131 5.44 9.51 2.73
C TRP A 131 5.16 8.41 3.75
N LYS A 132 3.93 8.39 4.26
CA LYS A 132 3.44 7.34 5.16
C LYS A 132 2.01 6.96 4.81
N ILE A 133 1.67 5.70 5.06
CA ILE A 133 0.31 5.19 4.96
C ILE A 133 -0.45 5.62 6.23
N THR A 134 -1.56 6.33 6.05
CA THR A 134 -2.42 6.83 7.13
C THR A 134 -3.72 6.04 7.26
N SER A 135 -4.19 5.41 6.17
CA SER A 135 -5.28 4.43 6.23
C SER A 135 -5.13 3.34 5.18
N VAL A 136 -5.70 2.18 5.47
CA VAL A 136 -5.91 1.12 4.49
C VAL A 136 -7.34 0.63 4.61
N ASP A 137 -8.10 0.72 3.51
CA ASP A 137 -9.42 0.12 3.41
C ASP A 137 -9.33 -1.18 2.59
N SER A 138 -9.49 -2.30 3.27
CA SER A 138 -9.33 -3.66 2.72
C SER A 138 -10.67 -4.35 2.51
N SER A 139 -10.82 -4.99 1.36
CA SER A 139 -11.97 -5.79 0.99
C SER A 139 -11.56 -7.05 0.24
N THR A 140 -12.37 -8.10 0.30
CA THR A 140 -12.13 -9.35 -0.44
C THR A 140 -13.34 -9.67 -1.30
N LYS A 141 -13.08 -10.10 -2.53
CA LYS A 141 -14.07 -10.58 -3.49
C LYS A 141 -13.68 -11.94 -4.03
#